data_AF-A0A7S0HB28-F1
#
_entry.id   AF-A0A7S0HB28-F1
#
_cell.length_a   1.000
_cell.length_b   1.000
_cell.length_c   1.000
_cell.angle_alpha   90.00
_cell.angle_beta   90.00
_cell.angle_gamma   90.00
#
_symmetry.space_group_name_H-M   'P 1'
#
loop_
_entity.id
_entity.type
_entity.pdbx_description
1 polymer ?
#
loop_
_entity_poly.entity_id
_entity_poly.type
_entity_poly.pdbx_seq_one_letter_code
_entity_poly.pdbx_strand_id
1 'polypeptide(L)'
;PAPVVTGKGLRTRSCDVTMQMDRRAMVKGVAAAVVAAPAAAFAAIGDSPKQSYFGAGAMSAPFGDVYGLTGPGIWTKLNDTERGIYERILGDSKTRLQSVEDYINNNEWDRSRTALRLGMYETRKAMIRINEASGSQEAKDLFAKFKRQLEATDLALSKKDGALAFKLRAATEVTFSQWLAAVGL
;
A
#
# COMPACT_ATOMS: atom_id res chain seq x y z
N PRO A 1 -55.04 -34.26 45.52
CA PRO A 1 -55.16 -32.86 46.01
C PRO A 1 -54.01 -32.04 45.41
N ALA A 2 -54.32 -31.10 44.52
CA ALA A 2 -53.34 -30.22 43.87
C ALA A 2 -53.39 -28.82 44.53
N PRO A 3 -52.26 -28.14 44.74
CA PRO A 3 -52.28 -26.73 45.07
C PRO A 3 -51.89 -25.81 43.90
N VAL A 4 -52.53 -24.66 43.94
CA VAL A 4 -52.67 -23.54 43.00
C VAL A 4 -51.40 -22.67 42.87
N VAL A 5 -51.29 -22.04 41.70
CA VAL A 5 -50.29 -21.07 41.22
C VAL A 5 -50.24 -19.79 42.06
N THR A 6 -49.04 -19.24 42.32
CA THR A 6 -48.83 -17.79 42.51
C THR A 6 -47.51 -17.34 41.89
N GLY A 7 -47.59 -16.33 41.02
CA GLY A 7 -46.48 -15.81 40.21
C GLY A 7 -45.39 -15.13 41.04
N LYS A 8 -44.13 -15.37 40.67
CA LYS A 8 -42.97 -14.67 41.21
C LYS A 8 -42.51 -13.61 40.21
N GLY A 9 -42.68 -12.34 40.61
CA GLY A 9 -42.19 -11.18 39.89
C GLY A 9 -40.68 -11.18 39.71
N LEU A 10 -40.24 -10.69 38.54
CA LEU A 10 -38.85 -10.29 38.31
C LEU A 10 -38.45 -9.25 39.36
N ARG A 11 -37.42 -9.57 40.15
CA ARG A 11 -36.64 -8.57 40.89
C ARG A 11 -35.27 -8.50 40.26
N THR A 12 -35.05 -7.45 39.48
CA THR A 12 -33.75 -6.96 39.05
C THR A 12 -32.84 -6.79 40.27
N ARG A 13 -31.69 -7.48 40.27
CA ARG A 13 -30.59 -7.18 41.17
C ARG A 13 -29.40 -6.73 40.33
N SER A 14 -29.11 -5.45 40.47
CA SER A 14 -27.92 -4.73 40.02
C SER A 14 -26.65 -5.50 40.38
N CYS A 15 -25.76 -5.65 39.41
CA CYS A 15 -24.37 -6.01 39.63
C CYS A 15 -23.62 -4.80 40.20
N ASP A 16 -23.59 -4.70 41.52
CA ASP A 16 -22.60 -3.92 42.22
C ASP A 16 -21.74 -4.90 43.03
N VAL A 17 -20.59 -5.26 42.47
CA VAL A 17 -19.54 -6.00 43.16
C VAL A 17 -18.24 -5.25 42.92
N THR A 18 -17.93 -4.39 43.86
CA THR A 18 -16.59 -3.86 44.11
C THR A 18 -15.68 -5.00 44.61
N MET A 19 -15.28 -5.89 43.71
CA MET A 19 -14.19 -6.83 43.97
C MET A 19 -12.88 -6.14 43.55
N GLN A 20 -12.18 -5.59 44.54
CA GLN A 20 -10.75 -5.32 44.42
C GLN A 20 -10.02 -6.65 44.15
N MET A 21 -9.93 -7.02 42.87
CA MET A 21 -9.11 -8.13 42.43
C MET A 21 -7.68 -7.64 42.21
N ASP A 22 -6.76 -8.19 42.99
CA ASP A 22 -5.32 -7.99 42.85
C ASP A 22 -4.86 -8.29 41.42
N ARG A 23 -4.22 -7.31 40.76
CA ARG A 23 -3.75 -7.42 39.37
C ARG A 23 -2.82 -8.62 39.14
N ARG A 24 -2.13 -9.09 40.19
CA ARG A 24 -1.28 -10.29 40.13
C ARG A 24 -2.05 -11.61 40.03
N ALA A 25 -3.25 -11.69 40.60
CA ALA A 25 -4.10 -12.88 40.46
C ALA A 25 -4.71 -12.97 39.06
N MET A 26 -5.06 -11.82 38.46
CA MET A 26 -5.55 -11.75 37.08
C MET A 26 -4.50 -12.19 36.06
N VAL A 27 -3.22 -11.82 36.24
CA VAL A 27 -2.13 -12.23 35.33
C VAL A 27 -1.85 -13.74 35.42
N LYS A 28 -1.96 -14.36 36.60
CA LYS A 28 -1.84 -15.83 36.73
C LYS A 28 -3.03 -16.57 36.12
N GLY A 29 -4.24 -16.02 36.21
CA GLY A 29 -5.43 -16.56 35.55
C GLY A 29 -5.38 -16.44 34.03
N VAL A 30 -4.84 -15.33 33.50
CA VAL A 30 -4.65 -15.13 32.06
C VAL A 30 -3.54 -16.03 31.51
N ALA A 31 -2.43 -16.22 32.25
CA ALA A 31 -1.35 -17.11 31.80
C ALA A 31 -1.81 -18.58 31.68
N ALA A 32 -2.73 -19.05 32.52
CA ALA A 32 -3.31 -20.39 32.40
C ALA A 32 -4.36 -20.50 31.28
N ALA A 33 -5.00 -19.39 30.89
CA ALA A 33 -5.97 -19.36 29.79
C ALA A 33 -5.32 -19.18 28.40
N VAL A 34 -4.06 -18.72 28.33
CA VAL A 34 -3.34 -18.51 27.05
C VAL A 34 -2.86 -19.83 26.42
N VAL A 35 -2.81 -20.95 27.16
CA VAL A 35 -2.43 -22.27 26.61
C VAL A 35 -3.60 -22.95 25.86
N ALA A 36 -4.83 -22.43 25.97
CA ALA A 36 -6.01 -22.99 25.31
C ALA A 36 -6.80 -21.98 24.46
N ALA A 37 -6.15 -20.90 23.99
CA ALA A 37 -6.75 -20.00 23.02
C ALA A 37 -6.31 -20.40 21.60
N PRO A 38 -7.24 -20.63 20.64
CA PRO A 38 -6.86 -20.78 19.25
C PRO A 38 -6.14 -19.50 18.82
N ALA A 39 -4.99 -19.66 18.18
CA ALA A 39 -4.10 -18.58 17.77
C ALA A 39 -4.90 -17.38 17.23
N ALA A 40 -4.75 -16.22 17.87
CA ALA A 40 -5.39 -14.99 17.45
C ALA A 40 -5.04 -14.73 15.97
N ALA A 41 -6.06 -14.77 15.11
CA ALA A 41 -5.93 -14.41 13.72
C ALA A 41 -5.53 -12.93 13.64
N PHE A 42 -4.29 -12.67 13.22
CA PHE A 42 -3.83 -11.33 12.88
C PHE A 42 -4.64 -10.84 11.67
N ALA A 43 -5.68 -10.04 11.91
CA ALA A 43 -6.44 -9.40 10.85
C ALA A 43 -5.60 -8.24 10.29
N ALA A 44 -5.02 -8.41 9.10
CA ALA A 44 -4.40 -7.33 8.36
C ALA A 44 -5.47 -6.42 7.77
N ILE A 45 -5.20 -5.11 7.68
CA ILE A 45 -6.10 -4.13 7.07
C ILE A 45 -6.35 -4.54 5.61
N GLY A 46 -7.61 -4.84 5.28
CA GLY A 46 -8.03 -5.33 3.95
C GLY A 46 -8.55 -6.77 3.94
N ASP A 47 -8.48 -7.50 5.06
CA ASP A 47 -9.04 -8.85 5.13
C ASP A 47 -10.56 -8.79 5.37
N SER A 48 -11.36 -9.24 4.40
CA SER A 48 -12.82 -9.33 4.53
C SER A 48 -13.22 -10.43 5.52
N PRO A 49 -14.36 -10.34 6.23
CA PRO A 49 -14.80 -11.35 7.19
C PRO A 49 -14.89 -12.73 6.54
N LYS A 50 -13.94 -13.59 6.91
CA LYS A 50 -13.78 -14.95 6.43
C LYS A 50 -14.63 -15.89 7.29
N GLN A 51 -15.86 -16.17 6.85
CA GLN A 51 -16.73 -17.13 7.55
C GLN A 51 -16.36 -18.57 7.16
N SER A 52 -15.92 -19.36 8.13
CA SER A 52 -15.70 -20.80 7.96
C SER A 52 -16.98 -21.54 8.35
N TYR A 53 -17.63 -22.20 7.39
CA TYR A 53 -18.86 -22.98 7.64
C TYR A 53 -18.56 -24.46 7.94
N PHE A 54 -17.35 -24.95 7.68
CA PHE A 54 -17.01 -26.39 7.75
C PHE A 54 -15.69 -26.69 8.49
N GLY A 55 -15.21 -25.79 9.36
CA GLY A 55 -14.03 -26.04 10.19
C GLY A 55 -12.68 -26.04 9.45
N ALA A 56 -12.67 -26.00 8.13
CA ALA A 56 -11.50 -25.66 7.32
C ALA A 56 -11.39 -24.13 7.19
N GLY A 57 -10.16 -23.59 7.23
CA GLY A 57 -9.92 -22.15 7.09
C GLY A 57 -10.68 -21.58 5.90
N ALA A 58 -11.37 -20.45 6.09
CA ALA A 58 -12.21 -19.86 5.05
C ALA A 58 -11.37 -19.56 3.81
N MET A 59 -11.61 -20.32 2.74
CA MET A 59 -11.04 -20.07 1.43
C MET A 59 -11.66 -18.81 0.85
N SER A 60 -10.84 -17.89 0.35
CA SER A 60 -11.27 -16.61 -0.23
C SER A 60 -12.03 -16.76 -1.55
N ALA A 61 -12.05 -17.96 -2.16
CA ALA A 61 -12.89 -18.28 -3.31
C ALA A 61 -13.26 -19.78 -3.30
N PRO A 62 -14.52 -20.15 -3.59
CA PRO A 62 -14.98 -21.55 -3.61
C PRO A 62 -14.44 -22.34 -4.81
N PHE A 63 -13.96 -21.66 -5.84
CA PHE A 63 -13.16 -22.23 -6.91
C PHE A 63 -11.71 -21.85 -6.63
N GLY A 64 -10.85 -22.85 -6.36
CA GLY A 64 -9.41 -22.65 -6.39
C GLY A 64 -8.97 -22.11 -7.74
N ASP A 65 -7.74 -21.61 -7.82
CA ASP A 65 -7.07 -21.09 -9.01
C ASP A 65 -7.63 -21.59 -10.36
N VAL A 66 -8.60 -20.87 -10.90
CA VAL A 66 -9.31 -21.22 -12.16
C VAL A 66 -8.47 -20.83 -13.39
N TYR A 67 -7.43 -20.01 -13.19
CA TYR A 67 -6.71 -19.34 -14.27
C TYR A 67 -5.17 -19.53 -14.25
N GLY A 68 -4.64 -20.53 -13.53
CA GLY A 68 -3.28 -21.04 -13.79
C GLY A 68 -2.13 -20.45 -12.97
N LEU A 69 -2.30 -20.27 -11.67
CA LEU A 69 -1.23 -20.24 -10.66
C LEU A 69 -0.74 -21.64 -10.23
N THR A 70 -1.40 -22.72 -10.64
CA THR A 70 -1.09 -24.12 -10.29
C THR A 70 -0.23 -24.79 -11.37
N GLY A 71 1.02 -24.32 -11.47
CA GLY A 71 2.04 -24.85 -12.36
C GLY A 71 3.21 -23.87 -12.50
N PRO A 72 4.33 -24.24 -13.16
CA PRO A 72 5.35 -23.28 -13.51
C PRO A 72 4.75 -22.28 -14.51
N GLY A 73 4.30 -21.13 -14.03
CA GLY A 73 3.71 -20.08 -14.86
C GLY A 73 4.67 -19.67 -15.97
N ILE A 74 4.14 -19.48 -17.19
CA ILE A 74 4.93 -19.05 -18.36
C ILE A 74 5.42 -17.60 -18.19
N TRP A 75 4.69 -16.80 -17.40
CA TRP A 75 5.07 -15.44 -17.07
C TRP A 75 6.02 -15.41 -15.87
N THR A 76 7.22 -14.88 -16.09
CA THR A 76 8.17 -14.55 -15.03
C THR A 76 8.23 -13.05 -14.84
N LYS A 77 8.19 -12.61 -13.58
CA LYS A 77 8.29 -11.20 -13.23
C LYS A 77 9.62 -10.61 -13.71
N LEU A 78 9.55 -9.48 -14.42
CA LEU A 78 10.68 -8.76 -14.99
C LEU A 78 11.57 -9.65 -15.86
N ASN A 79 10.97 -10.33 -16.84
CA ASN A 79 11.73 -10.97 -17.91
C ASN A 79 12.46 -9.93 -18.78
N ASP A 80 13.37 -10.37 -19.65
CA ASP A 80 14.18 -9.45 -20.49
C ASP A 80 13.30 -8.55 -21.37
N THR A 81 12.16 -9.06 -21.84
CA THR A 81 11.20 -8.26 -22.64
C THR A 81 10.52 -7.17 -21.82
N GLU A 82 10.07 -7.47 -20.61
CA GLU A 82 9.40 -6.53 -19.69
C GLU A 82 10.42 -5.49 -19.20
N ARG A 83 11.66 -5.91 -18.91
CA ARG A 83 12.77 -5.02 -18.60
C ARG A 83 13.02 -4.03 -19.73
N GLY A 84 13.17 -4.49 -20.98
CA GLY A 84 13.40 -3.62 -22.13
C GLY A 84 12.24 -2.64 -22.40
N ILE A 85 10.98 -3.04 -22.12
CA ILE A 85 9.83 -2.13 -22.18
C ILE A 85 9.95 -1.03 -21.12
N TYR A 86 10.31 -1.38 -19.88
CA TYR A 86 10.47 -0.39 -18.81
C TYR A 86 11.66 0.54 -19.02
N GLU A 87 12.79 0.04 -19.53
CA GLU A 87 13.93 0.89 -19.90
C GLU A 87 13.55 1.90 -20.98
N ARG A 88 12.77 1.49 -21.99
CA ARG A 88 12.24 2.42 -23.00
C ARG A 88 11.34 3.48 -22.39
N ILE A 89 10.42 3.08 -21.52
CA ILE A 89 9.54 4.03 -20.80
C ILE A 89 10.37 5.02 -19.99
N LEU A 90 11.42 4.57 -19.30
CA LEU A 90 12.30 5.43 -18.52
C LEU A 90 13.08 6.42 -19.42
N GLY A 91 13.53 5.97 -20.59
CA GLY A 91 14.12 6.84 -21.61
C GLY A 91 13.15 7.92 -22.10
N ASP A 92 11.93 7.54 -22.47
CA ASP A 92 10.88 8.47 -22.90
C ASP A 92 10.51 9.48 -21.80
N SER A 93 10.51 9.04 -20.54
CA SER A 93 10.20 9.89 -19.39
C SER A 93 11.21 11.02 -19.19
N LYS A 94 12.49 10.80 -19.53
CA LYS A 94 13.50 11.86 -19.51
C LYS A 94 13.18 12.96 -20.53
N THR A 95 12.83 12.56 -21.76
CA THR A 95 12.41 13.50 -22.82
C THR A 95 11.13 14.24 -22.45
N ARG A 96 10.17 13.56 -21.80
CA ARG A 96 8.94 14.22 -21.31
C ARG A 96 9.22 15.25 -20.22
N LEU A 97 10.15 14.99 -19.30
CA LEU A 97 10.56 15.98 -18.29
C LEU A 97 11.19 17.23 -18.92
N GLN A 98 11.91 17.09 -20.03
CA GLN A 98 12.42 18.22 -20.81
C GLN A 98 11.27 19.01 -21.45
N SER A 99 10.28 18.36 -22.07
CA SER A 99 9.13 19.08 -22.65
C SER A 99 8.32 19.89 -21.62
N VAL A 100 8.32 19.46 -20.34
CA VAL A 100 7.69 20.21 -19.25
C VAL A 100 8.43 21.54 -19.00
N GLU A 101 9.74 21.59 -19.22
CA GLU A 101 10.53 22.83 -19.16
C GLU A 101 10.03 23.85 -20.18
N ASP A 102 9.87 23.43 -21.44
CA ASP A 102 9.42 24.28 -22.53
C ASP A 102 8.03 24.86 -22.24
N TYR A 103 7.12 24.04 -21.72
CA TYR A 103 5.79 24.48 -21.33
C TYR A 103 5.81 25.46 -20.15
N ILE A 104 6.71 25.29 -19.18
CA ILE A 104 6.89 26.25 -18.08
C ILE A 104 7.41 27.59 -18.64
N ASN A 105 8.41 27.56 -19.52
CA ASN A 105 8.98 28.76 -20.14
C ASN A 105 7.95 29.53 -20.98
N ASN A 106 7.05 28.82 -21.65
CA ASN A 106 5.95 29.40 -22.43
C ASN A 106 4.71 29.78 -21.59
N ASN A 107 4.76 29.62 -20.26
CA ASN A 107 3.63 29.84 -19.36
C ASN A 107 2.38 28.97 -19.67
N GLU A 108 2.58 27.80 -20.29
CA GLU A 108 1.54 26.81 -20.61
C GLU A 108 1.27 25.89 -19.40
N TRP A 109 0.68 26.44 -18.34
CA TRP A 109 0.51 25.75 -17.06
C TRP A 109 -0.29 24.44 -17.15
N ASP A 110 -1.43 24.43 -17.83
CA ASP A 110 -2.27 23.22 -17.90
C ASP A 110 -1.61 22.12 -18.76
N ARG A 111 -0.89 22.51 -19.80
CA ARG A 111 -0.15 21.58 -20.66
C ARG A 111 1.05 20.99 -19.94
N SER A 112 1.80 21.81 -19.20
CA SER A 112 2.92 21.33 -18.37
C SER A 112 2.45 20.28 -17.35
N ARG A 113 1.31 20.50 -16.67
CA ARG A 113 0.73 19.55 -15.71
C ARG A 113 0.25 18.27 -16.38
N THR A 114 -0.41 18.39 -17.52
CA THR A 114 -0.89 17.25 -18.29
C THR A 114 0.27 16.39 -18.79
N ALA A 115 1.30 17.01 -19.35
CA ALA A 115 2.52 16.34 -19.79
C ALA A 115 3.24 15.62 -18.64
N LEU A 116 3.36 16.29 -17.47
CA LEU A 116 3.90 15.69 -16.26
C LEU A 116 3.11 14.44 -15.86
N ARG A 117 1.78 14.51 -15.78
CA ARG A 117 0.95 13.36 -15.36
C ARG A 117 0.99 12.21 -16.35
N LEU A 118 0.91 12.50 -17.65
CA LEU A 118 0.95 11.50 -18.71
C LEU A 118 2.29 10.76 -18.76
N GLY A 119 3.41 11.49 -18.61
CA GLY A 119 4.74 10.89 -18.48
C GLY A 119 4.87 10.03 -17.25
N MET A 120 4.44 10.56 -16.11
CA MET A 120 4.83 9.99 -14.83
C MET A 120 4.02 8.78 -14.38
N TYR A 121 2.83 8.53 -14.97
CA TYR A 121 2.03 7.36 -14.65
C TYR A 121 2.78 6.05 -14.93
N GLU A 122 3.23 5.86 -16.18
CA GLU A 122 3.97 4.66 -16.56
C GLU A 122 5.39 4.63 -15.95
N THR A 123 6.01 5.81 -15.76
CA THR A 123 7.34 5.89 -15.12
C THR A 123 7.30 5.31 -13.71
N ARG A 124 6.30 5.68 -12.90
CA ARG A 124 6.18 5.17 -11.52
C ARG A 124 5.98 3.66 -11.50
N LYS A 125 5.18 3.13 -12.44
CA LYS A 125 4.95 1.70 -12.59
C LYS A 125 6.25 0.96 -12.93
N ALA A 126 7.02 1.47 -13.88
CA ALA A 126 8.33 0.94 -14.26
C ALA A 126 9.30 0.94 -13.06
N MET A 127 9.42 2.06 -12.35
CA MET A 127 10.29 2.17 -11.18
C MET A 127 9.91 1.20 -10.05
N ILE A 128 8.61 1.00 -9.79
CA ILE A 128 8.14 0.00 -8.80
C ILE A 128 8.60 -1.39 -9.20
N ARG A 129 8.37 -1.79 -10.45
CA ARG A 129 8.71 -3.14 -10.94
C ARG A 129 10.21 -3.40 -10.89
N ILE A 130 11.00 -2.41 -11.27
CA ILE A 130 12.46 -2.46 -11.21
C ILE A 130 12.97 -2.50 -9.77
N ASN A 131 12.41 -1.69 -8.86
CA ASN A 131 12.77 -1.72 -7.44
C ASN A 131 12.42 -3.05 -6.75
N GLU A 132 11.29 -3.65 -7.12
CA GLU A 132 10.89 -4.96 -6.61
C GLU A 132 11.84 -6.08 -7.06
N ALA A 133 12.43 -5.96 -8.25
CA ALA A 133 13.40 -6.93 -8.76
C ALA A 133 14.82 -6.69 -8.26
N SER A 134 15.25 -5.42 -8.15
CA SER A 134 16.57 -5.04 -7.65
C SER A 134 16.73 -5.35 -6.16
N GLY A 135 15.68 -5.15 -5.36
CA GLY A 135 15.74 -5.32 -3.90
C GLY A 135 16.50 -4.21 -3.16
N SER A 136 17.21 -3.32 -3.86
CA SER A 136 17.99 -2.22 -3.28
C SER A 136 17.13 -1.28 -2.45
N GLN A 137 17.54 -1.04 -1.20
CA GLN A 137 16.88 -0.09 -0.31
C GLN A 137 17.13 1.36 -0.76
N GLU A 138 18.33 1.66 -1.25
CA GLU A 138 18.69 2.97 -1.79
C GLU A 138 17.77 3.37 -2.95
N ALA A 139 17.52 2.45 -3.88
CA ALA A 139 16.62 2.70 -5.01
C ALA A 139 15.17 2.96 -4.55
N LYS A 140 14.71 2.30 -3.49
CA LYS A 140 13.38 2.54 -2.90
C LYS A 140 13.29 3.93 -2.25
N ASP A 141 14.33 4.36 -1.55
CA ASP A 141 14.38 5.66 -0.89
C ASP A 141 14.45 6.80 -1.91
N LEU A 142 15.28 6.64 -2.96
CA LEU A 142 15.34 7.56 -4.09
C LEU A 142 14.00 7.64 -4.83
N PHE A 143 13.31 6.52 -5.04
CA PHE A 143 11.98 6.49 -5.62
C PHE A 143 10.94 7.22 -4.75
N ALA A 144 11.00 7.05 -3.42
CA ALA A 144 10.12 7.76 -2.50
C ALA A 144 10.35 9.29 -2.56
N LYS A 145 11.62 9.71 -2.63
CA LYS A 145 12.01 11.12 -2.80
C LYS A 145 11.53 11.68 -4.14
N PHE A 146 11.74 10.93 -5.22
CA PHE A 146 11.28 11.30 -6.57
C PHE A 146 9.77 11.57 -6.60
N LYS A 147 8.94 10.68 -6.03
CA LYS A 147 7.48 10.87 -5.97
C LYS A 147 7.09 12.17 -5.26
N ARG A 148 7.69 12.46 -4.10
CA ARG A 148 7.41 13.68 -3.33
C ARG A 148 7.78 14.94 -4.10
N GLN A 149 8.94 14.95 -4.76
CA GLN A 149 9.39 16.11 -5.55
C GLN A 149 8.49 16.35 -6.77
N LEU A 150 8.02 15.28 -7.39
CA LEU A 150 7.11 15.33 -8.53
C LEU A 150 5.74 15.88 -8.13
N GLU A 151 5.17 15.44 -7.00
CA GLU A 151 3.93 15.99 -6.44
C GLU A 151 4.09 17.47 -6.06
N ALA A 152 5.23 17.84 -5.48
CA ALA A 152 5.56 19.23 -5.19
C ALA A 152 5.68 20.07 -6.49
N THR A 153 6.21 19.50 -7.57
CA THR A 153 6.26 20.14 -8.89
C THR A 153 4.86 20.37 -9.45
N ASP A 154 3.95 19.37 -9.42
CA ASP A 154 2.56 19.55 -9.87
C ASP A 154 1.82 20.61 -9.04
N LEU A 155 2.09 20.69 -7.74
CA LEU A 155 1.53 21.71 -6.87
C LEU A 155 2.06 23.12 -7.21
N ALA A 156 3.36 23.25 -7.52
CA ALA A 156 3.95 24.50 -7.98
C ALA A 156 3.33 24.98 -9.30
N LEU A 157 3.18 24.05 -10.25
CA LEU A 157 2.52 24.30 -11.54
C LEU A 157 1.05 24.71 -11.35
N SER A 158 0.34 24.08 -10.41
CA SER A 158 -1.04 24.46 -10.07
C SER A 158 -1.13 25.88 -9.48
N LYS A 159 -0.09 26.35 -8.80
CA LYS A 159 0.01 27.72 -8.27
C LYS A 159 0.55 28.72 -9.28
N LYS A 160 0.95 28.27 -10.48
CA LYS A 160 1.58 29.08 -11.54
C LYS A 160 2.88 29.76 -11.07
N ASP A 161 3.60 29.13 -10.15
CA ASP A 161 4.90 29.61 -9.70
C ASP A 161 6.00 28.99 -10.57
N GLY A 162 6.36 29.68 -11.65
CA GLY A 162 7.34 29.19 -12.64
C GLY A 162 8.74 28.97 -12.05
N ALA A 163 9.20 29.88 -11.19
CA ALA A 163 10.54 29.78 -10.58
C ALA A 163 10.65 28.58 -9.65
N LEU A 164 9.62 28.38 -8.81
CA LEU A 164 9.57 27.22 -7.91
C LEU A 164 9.39 25.91 -8.69
N ALA A 165 8.52 25.91 -9.72
CA ALA A 165 8.31 24.73 -10.57
C ALA A 165 9.58 24.32 -11.31
N PHE A 166 10.33 25.28 -11.85
CA PHE A 166 11.60 25.01 -12.54
C PHE A 166 12.63 24.36 -11.61
N LYS A 167 12.79 24.94 -10.41
CA LYS A 167 13.70 24.41 -9.38
C LYS A 167 13.32 22.99 -8.95
N LEU A 168 12.03 22.74 -8.70
CA LEU A 168 11.56 21.42 -8.28
C LEU A 168 11.66 20.39 -9.40
N ARG A 169 11.38 20.77 -10.65
CA ARG A 169 11.55 19.90 -11.82
C ARG A 169 13.00 19.47 -11.98
N ALA A 170 13.95 20.41 -11.92
CA ALA A 170 15.38 20.11 -11.99
C ALA A 170 15.82 19.17 -10.85
N ALA A 171 15.35 19.41 -9.62
CA ALA A 171 15.62 18.50 -8.49
C ALA A 171 15.03 17.09 -8.69
N THR A 172 13.87 17.01 -9.34
CA THR A 172 13.22 15.73 -9.69
C THR A 172 14.04 14.97 -10.74
N GLU A 173 14.55 15.66 -11.76
CA GLU A 173 15.41 15.09 -12.80
C GLU A 173 16.74 14.55 -12.24
N VAL A 174 17.34 15.27 -11.29
CA VAL A 174 18.54 14.80 -10.57
C VAL A 174 18.24 13.54 -9.77
N THR A 175 17.15 13.51 -9.01
CA THR A 175 16.78 12.33 -8.21
C THR A 175 16.43 11.14 -9.11
N PHE A 176 15.80 11.38 -10.26
CA PHE A 176 15.55 10.35 -11.26
C PHE A 176 16.85 9.77 -11.83
N SER A 177 17.83 10.62 -12.14
CA SER A 177 19.15 10.18 -12.63
C SER A 177 19.94 9.40 -11.57
N GLN A 178 19.86 9.81 -10.31
CA GLN A 178 20.43 9.06 -9.18
C GLN A 178 19.77 7.69 -9.03
N TRP A 179 18.45 7.61 -9.21
CA TRP A 179 17.72 6.35 -9.17
C TRP A 179 18.13 5.41 -10.31
N LEU A 180 18.28 5.92 -11.54
CA LEU A 180 18.76 5.13 -12.68
C LEU A 180 20.14 4.51 -12.37
N ALA A 181 21.08 5.33 -11.90
CA ALA A 181 22.41 4.86 -11.51
C ALA A 181 22.36 3.79 -10.40
N ALA A 182 21.49 3.97 -9.40
CA ALA A 182 21.33 3.01 -8.29
C ALA A 182 20.80 1.64 -8.73
N VAL A 183 20.10 1.56 -9.87
CA VAL A 183 19.60 0.29 -10.44
C VAL A 183 20.47 -0.21 -11.61
N GLY A 184 21.54 0.52 -11.96
CA GLY A 184 22.46 0.16 -13.04
C GLY A 184 21.91 0.43 -14.44
N LEU A 185 21.09 1.48 -14.59
CA LEU A 185 20.53 1.97 -15.85
C LEU A 185 21.05 3.37 -16.20
#